data_AF-N9P511-F1
#
_entry.id   AF-N9P511-F1
#
_cell.length_a   1.000
_cell.length_b   1.000
_cell.length_c   1.000
_cell.angle_alpha   90.00
_cell.angle_beta   90.00
_cell.angle_gamma   90.00
#
_symmetry.space_group_name_H-M   'P 1'
#
loop_
_entity.id
_entity.type
_entity.pdbx_description
1 polymer ?
#
loop_
_entity_poly.entity_id
_entity_poly.type
_entity_poly.pdbx_seq_one_letter_code
_entity_poly.pdbx_strand_id
1 'polypeptide(L)'
;MKKSFKPLKNMTAAGVIAMSTLLPLQAVFAEPSATPTSTVTETAATPATVAEPTPPAPAAAEEPAHNPYGLEAMWKEGDIVSKITLFILVVMSIGTWYIMISKCLQQGKIRKQAKQAENTFWESSSLDNATENLDEASVYRFIAEKGIKSTKNHGGNLLERIDFNTWVTISISRAIDKIQNHLSGGLAFLATVGSTAPFVGLFGTVWGIYHALTAIGVSGQASIDKVAGPVGEALIMTAIGLAVAVPAVLGYNWLTRRNKAVMEEVRTFGSDLHAVLLSGEITTNNPVNRDVK
;
A
#
# COMPACT_ATOMS: atom_id res chain seq x y z
N MET A 1 30.85 58.65 -31.59
CA MET A 1 30.02 59.25 -30.51
C MET A 1 28.65 58.56 -30.54
N LYS A 2 28.45 57.48 -29.79
CA LYS A 2 27.78 57.41 -28.46
C LYS A 2 26.32 57.90 -28.46
N LYS A 3 25.38 56.94 -28.39
CA LYS A 3 24.06 56.97 -27.70
C LYS A 3 23.49 55.54 -27.77
N SER A 4 23.83 54.66 -26.83
CA SER A 4 23.16 54.43 -25.53
C SER A 4 21.74 53.87 -25.67
N PHE A 5 21.64 52.55 -25.79
CA PHE A 5 20.45 51.78 -25.42
C PHE A 5 20.76 50.95 -24.17
N LYS A 6 20.10 51.28 -23.07
CA LYS A 6 20.04 50.50 -21.83
C LYS A 6 18.87 49.53 -21.95
N PRO A 7 19.03 48.22 -21.69
CA PRO A 7 17.94 47.40 -21.26
C PRO A 7 17.74 47.49 -19.75
N LEU A 8 16.47 47.35 -19.40
CA LEU A 8 15.80 47.68 -18.16
C LEU A 8 16.21 46.73 -17.02
N LYS A 9 16.48 47.34 -15.86
CA LYS A 9 16.58 46.72 -14.54
C LYS A 9 15.19 46.20 -14.15
N ASN A 10 15.09 45.03 -13.52
CA ASN A 10 14.23 44.72 -12.35
C ASN A 10 13.88 43.22 -12.24
N MET A 11 14.81 42.40 -11.76
CA MET A 11 14.48 41.15 -11.04
C MET A 11 15.58 40.86 -10.02
N THR A 12 15.45 41.45 -8.82
CA THR A 12 16.14 40.99 -7.61
C THR A 12 15.21 41.21 -6.43
N ALA A 13 14.28 40.27 -6.25
CA ALA A 13 13.65 40.05 -4.95
C ALA A 13 14.64 39.20 -4.14
N ALA A 14 15.53 39.86 -3.42
CA ALA A 14 16.37 39.24 -2.42
C ALA A 14 15.47 38.90 -1.21
N GLY A 15 14.99 37.66 -1.18
CA GLY A 15 14.34 37.07 -0.02
C GLY A 15 15.37 36.88 1.08
N VAL A 16 15.22 37.68 2.13
CA VAL A 16 16.05 37.78 3.31
C VAL A 16 15.68 36.67 4.31
N ILE A 17 16.72 35.98 4.80
CA ILE A 17 16.80 35.15 6.03
C ILE A 17 16.11 33.77 5.98
N ALA A 18 16.89 32.78 5.56
CA ALA A 18 16.82 31.43 6.10
C ALA A 18 17.82 31.33 7.26
N MET A 19 17.33 31.26 8.50
CA MET A 19 18.09 30.78 9.65
C MET A 19 17.13 30.47 10.81
N SER A 20 17.36 29.33 11.47
CA SER A 20 16.96 29.04 12.85
C SER A 20 15.49 28.61 13.06
N THR A 21 15.14 27.49 13.71
CA THR A 21 15.89 26.57 14.59
C THR A 21 15.06 25.29 14.76
N LEU A 22 15.77 24.15 14.84
CA LEU A 22 15.30 22.89 15.43
C LEU A 22 14.73 23.14 16.84
N LEU A 23 13.52 22.64 17.11
CA LEU A 23 12.94 22.55 18.46
C LEU A 23 12.88 21.08 18.88
N PRO A 24 13.41 20.71 20.07
CA PRO A 24 13.42 19.35 20.56
C PRO A 24 12.10 18.95 21.25
N LEU A 25 11.86 17.64 21.23
CA LEU A 25 10.66 16.88 21.62
C LEU A 25 10.39 16.78 23.15
N GLN A 26 10.71 17.80 23.97
CA GLN A 26 10.69 17.66 25.45
C GLN A 26 9.85 18.68 26.24
N ALA A 27 8.98 19.48 25.62
CA ALA A 27 8.23 20.53 26.33
C ALA A 27 6.72 20.25 26.57
N VAL A 28 6.29 18.98 26.70
CA VAL A 28 4.88 18.61 26.93
C VAL A 28 4.56 18.24 28.40
N PHE A 29 5.56 18.16 29.28
CA PHE A 29 5.35 17.91 30.72
C PHE A 29 5.73 19.14 31.54
N ALA A 30 4.81 20.11 31.62
CA ALA A 30 4.86 21.17 32.62
C ALA A 30 3.43 21.36 33.17
N GLU A 31 3.20 20.89 34.39
CA GLU A 31 2.01 21.20 35.18
C GLU A 31 1.98 22.69 35.56
N PRO A 32 0.81 23.34 35.52
CA PRO A 32 0.54 24.49 36.35
C PRO A 32 -0.41 24.11 37.49
N SER A 33 0.16 24.09 38.70
CA SER A 33 -0.59 24.28 39.95
C SER A 33 -1.24 25.66 39.97
N ALA A 34 -2.57 25.70 40.14
CA ALA A 34 -3.27 26.78 40.84
C ALA A 34 -4.72 26.38 41.14
N THR A 35 -5.04 26.29 42.43
CA THR A 35 -6.40 26.32 42.98
C THR A 35 -7.10 27.64 42.65
N PRO A 36 -8.44 27.64 42.61
CA PRO A 36 -9.13 28.49 43.56
C PRO A 36 -10.24 27.78 44.31
N THR A 37 -10.27 28.10 45.60
CA THR A 37 -11.30 27.81 46.58
C THR A 37 -12.67 28.31 46.12
N SER A 38 -13.71 27.47 46.26
CA SER A 38 -15.09 27.92 46.44
C SER A 38 -15.85 26.92 47.31
N THR A 39 -16.02 27.36 48.55
CA THR A 39 -17.00 27.01 49.57
C THR A 39 -18.28 26.33 49.06
N VAL A 40 -18.58 25.15 49.60
CA VAL A 40 -19.96 24.67 49.75
C VAL A 40 -20.19 24.34 51.22
N THR A 41 -21.17 25.04 51.77
CA THR A 41 -21.72 24.97 53.12
C THR A 41 -22.16 23.56 53.51
N GLU A 42 -21.61 23.08 54.62
CA GLU A 42 -22.05 21.91 55.35
C GLU A 42 -23.37 22.22 56.08
N THR A 43 -24.44 21.50 55.75
CA THR A 43 -25.66 21.45 56.57
C THR A 43 -25.75 20.06 57.17
N ALA A 44 -25.60 20.01 58.50
CA ALA A 44 -25.77 18.83 59.32
C ALA A 44 -27.26 18.44 59.44
N ALA A 45 -27.54 17.14 59.36
CA ALA A 45 -28.74 16.54 59.92
C ALA A 45 -28.38 15.18 60.56
N THR A 46 -28.77 15.04 61.82
CA THR A 46 -28.50 13.96 62.80
C THR A 46 -29.36 12.69 62.54
N PRO A 47 -29.27 11.58 63.32
CA PRO A 47 -29.01 10.25 62.76
C PRO A 47 -30.15 9.22 62.96
N ALA A 48 -29.92 8.03 62.40
CA ALA A 48 -30.47 6.72 62.72
C ALA A 48 -31.86 6.32 62.18
N THR A 49 -31.88 5.27 61.34
CA THR A 49 -32.55 3.98 61.62
C THR A 49 -31.97 2.91 60.70
N VAL A 50 -31.47 1.82 61.29
CA VAL A 50 -31.00 0.61 60.60
C VAL A 50 -32.22 -0.21 60.19
N ALA A 51 -32.28 -0.63 58.92
CA ALA A 51 -33.17 -1.68 58.44
C ALA A 51 -32.36 -2.65 57.56
N GLU A 52 -32.49 -3.94 57.87
CA GLU A 52 -31.87 -5.08 57.18
C GLU A 52 -32.22 -5.19 55.69
N PRO A 53 -31.39 -5.89 54.88
CA PRO A 53 -31.49 -5.89 53.43
C PRO A 53 -32.57 -6.85 52.93
N THR A 54 -33.53 -6.32 52.17
CA THR A 54 -34.45 -7.13 51.36
C THR A 54 -33.70 -7.68 50.14
N PRO A 55 -33.81 -8.99 49.79
CA PRO A 55 -33.12 -9.59 48.65
C PRO A 55 -33.50 -8.93 47.31
N PRO A 56 -32.56 -8.83 46.34
CA PRO A 56 -32.79 -8.13 45.09
C PRO A 56 -33.84 -8.85 44.24
N ALA A 57 -34.76 -8.06 43.66
CA ALA A 57 -35.68 -8.51 42.63
C ALA A 57 -34.91 -9.11 41.43
N PRO A 58 -35.47 -10.11 40.73
CA PRO A 58 -34.76 -10.78 39.64
C PRO A 58 -34.31 -9.78 38.57
N ALA A 59 -33.07 -9.93 38.12
CA ALA A 59 -32.51 -9.18 37.01
C ALA A 59 -33.51 -9.13 35.85
N ALA A 60 -34.05 -7.93 35.60
CA ALA A 60 -34.77 -7.65 34.38
C ALA A 60 -33.82 -7.99 33.22
N ALA A 61 -34.30 -8.85 32.33
CA ALA A 61 -33.61 -9.21 31.12
C ALA A 61 -33.13 -7.93 30.41
N GLU A 62 -31.83 -7.87 30.15
CA GLU A 62 -31.25 -6.87 29.25
C GLU A 62 -31.93 -7.03 27.89
N GLU A 63 -32.91 -6.17 27.59
CA GLU A 63 -33.36 -6.01 26.21
C GLU A 63 -32.15 -5.60 25.36
N PRO A 64 -31.99 -6.15 24.14
CA PRO A 64 -30.86 -5.79 23.30
C PRO A 64 -30.92 -4.29 23.05
N ALA A 65 -29.99 -3.55 23.65
CA ALA A 65 -29.84 -2.13 23.40
C ALA A 65 -29.67 -1.93 21.89
N HIS A 66 -30.75 -1.54 21.22
CA HIS A 66 -30.74 -1.18 19.83
C HIS A 66 -29.89 0.08 19.72
N ASN A 67 -28.63 -0.06 19.30
CA ASN A 67 -27.72 1.06 19.15
C ASN A 67 -28.28 1.98 18.04
N PRO A 68 -28.82 3.17 18.37
CA PRO A 68 -29.44 4.05 17.39
C PRO A 68 -28.40 4.71 16.48
N TYR A 69 -27.10 4.45 16.70
CA TYR A 69 -25.97 5.07 16.01
C TYR A 69 -25.18 4.07 15.15
N GLY A 70 -25.88 3.11 14.52
CA GLY A 70 -25.27 2.07 13.68
C GLY A 70 -25.16 2.45 12.19
N LEU A 71 -24.50 1.58 11.40
CA LEU A 71 -24.45 1.68 9.93
C LEU A 71 -25.84 1.73 9.29
N GLU A 72 -26.85 1.14 9.94
CA GLU A 72 -28.24 1.14 9.48
C GLU A 72 -28.90 2.51 9.65
N ALA A 73 -28.64 3.21 10.75
CA ALA A 73 -29.10 4.59 10.99
C ALA A 73 -28.45 5.55 9.98
N MET A 74 -27.12 5.43 9.79
CA MET A 74 -26.38 6.14 8.75
C MET A 74 -26.93 5.94 7.34
N TRP A 75 -27.46 4.76 7.02
CA TRP A 75 -28.02 4.53 5.69
C TRP A 75 -29.45 5.09 5.54
N LYS A 76 -30.27 5.00 6.59
CA LYS A 76 -31.66 5.48 6.60
C LYS A 76 -31.73 7.02 6.70
N GLU A 77 -30.89 7.64 7.51
CA GLU A 77 -30.87 9.10 7.73
C GLU A 77 -29.75 9.81 6.96
N GLY A 78 -28.73 9.10 6.48
CA GLY A 78 -27.56 9.71 5.88
C GLY A 78 -27.79 10.35 4.52
N ASP A 79 -27.19 11.54 4.38
CA ASP A 79 -27.12 12.34 3.16
C ASP A 79 -26.42 11.60 2.00
N ILE A 80 -26.70 12.01 0.76
CA ILE A 80 -26.16 11.42 -0.47
C ILE A 80 -24.63 11.42 -0.46
N VAL A 81 -24.01 12.50 0.04
CA VAL A 81 -22.54 12.63 0.09
C VAL A 81 -21.92 11.60 1.05
N SER A 82 -22.54 11.36 2.21
CA SER A 82 -22.10 10.35 3.17
C SER A 82 -22.18 8.95 2.57
N LYS A 83 -23.28 8.64 1.86
CA LYS A 83 -23.47 7.36 1.16
C LYS A 83 -22.41 7.13 0.07
N ILE A 84 -22.11 8.14 -0.74
CA ILE A 84 -21.07 8.07 -1.77
C ILE A 84 -19.69 7.86 -1.12
N THR A 85 -19.39 8.60 -0.05
CA THR A 85 -18.11 8.48 0.67
C THR A 85 -17.92 7.08 1.23
N LEU A 86 -18.96 6.53 1.87
CA LEU A 86 -18.96 5.17 2.39
C LEU A 86 -18.80 4.13 1.27
N PHE A 87 -19.50 4.30 0.14
CA PHE A 87 -19.37 3.42 -1.01
C PHE A 87 -17.94 3.39 -1.57
N ILE A 88 -17.30 4.56 -1.71
CA ILE A 88 -15.90 4.66 -2.15
C ILE A 88 -14.98 3.90 -1.20
N LEU A 89 -15.13 4.07 0.12
CA LEU A 89 -14.33 3.35 1.12
C LEU A 89 -14.52 1.82 1.03
N VAL A 90 -15.74 1.36 0.79
CA VAL A 90 -16.04 -0.07 0.61
C VAL A 90 -15.35 -0.62 -0.64
N VAL A 91 -15.41 0.08 -1.78
CA VAL A 91 -14.73 -0.33 -3.02
C VAL A 91 -13.21 -0.37 -2.82
N MET A 92 -12.64 0.64 -2.15
CA MET A 92 -11.21 0.66 -1.79
C MET A 92 -10.81 -0.53 -0.91
N SER A 93 -11.66 -0.90 0.06
CA SER A 93 -11.45 -2.06 0.94
C SER A 93 -11.45 -3.37 0.17
N ILE A 94 -12.46 -3.59 -0.68
CA ILE A 94 -12.58 -4.81 -1.51
C ILE A 94 -11.38 -4.91 -2.45
N GLY A 95 -11.00 -3.82 -3.12
CA GLY A 95 -9.82 -3.78 -3.98
C GLY A 95 -8.53 -4.12 -3.25
N THR A 96 -8.37 -3.63 -2.01
CA THR A 96 -7.21 -3.93 -1.16
C THR A 96 -7.10 -5.42 -0.88
N TRP A 97 -8.17 -6.06 -0.40
CA TRP A 97 -8.19 -7.48 -0.10
C TRP A 97 -8.00 -8.35 -1.35
N TYR A 98 -8.65 -8.00 -2.47
CA TYR A 98 -8.50 -8.70 -3.73
C TYR A 98 -7.03 -8.70 -4.22
N ILE A 99 -6.39 -7.53 -4.23
CA ILE A 99 -4.99 -7.41 -4.65
C ILE A 99 -4.07 -8.15 -3.68
N MET A 100 -4.29 -8.04 -2.37
CA MET A 100 -3.47 -8.74 -1.36
C MET A 100 -3.50 -10.26 -1.57
N ILE A 101 -4.69 -10.85 -1.71
CA ILE A 101 -4.85 -12.30 -1.88
C ILE A 101 -4.28 -12.74 -3.23
N SER A 102 -4.67 -12.11 -4.33
CA SER A 102 -4.21 -12.49 -5.67
C SER A 102 -2.69 -12.43 -5.79
N LYS A 103 -2.05 -11.39 -5.24
CA LYS A 103 -0.58 -11.24 -5.27
C LYS A 103 0.12 -12.21 -4.34
N CYS A 104 -0.45 -12.49 -3.16
CA CYS A 104 0.08 -13.52 -2.27
C CYS A 104 0.13 -14.89 -2.96
N LEU A 105 -0.96 -15.27 -3.64
CA LEU A 105 -1.04 -16.52 -4.39
C LEU A 105 -0.08 -16.53 -5.58
N GLN A 106 -0.02 -15.42 -6.35
CA GLN A 106 0.89 -15.28 -7.48
C GLN A 106 2.36 -15.45 -7.05
N GLN A 107 2.79 -14.75 -6.01
CA GLN A 107 4.16 -14.87 -5.49
C GLN A 107 4.43 -16.27 -4.93
N GLY A 108 3.45 -16.89 -4.24
CA GLY A 108 3.55 -18.27 -3.78
C GLY A 108 3.77 -19.26 -4.92
N LYS A 109 3.05 -19.08 -6.03
CA LYS A 109 3.21 -19.89 -7.24
C LYS A 109 4.62 -19.74 -7.83
N ILE A 110 5.14 -18.53 -7.96
CA ILE A 110 6.48 -18.28 -8.52
C ILE A 110 7.56 -18.93 -7.66
N ARG A 111 7.48 -18.82 -6.33
CA ARG A 111 8.46 -19.48 -5.43
C ARG A 111 8.42 -21.00 -5.53
N LYS A 112 7.23 -21.58 -5.73
CA LYS A 112 7.11 -23.02 -6.00
C LYS A 112 7.76 -23.40 -7.33
N GLN A 113 7.55 -22.58 -8.37
CA GLN A 113 8.19 -22.76 -9.67
C GLN A 113 9.71 -22.60 -9.59
N ALA A 114 10.23 -21.73 -8.72
CA ALA A 114 11.66 -21.55 -8.47
C ALA A 114 12.31 -22.86 -8.02
N LYS A 115 11.72 -23.50 -7.00
CA LYS A 115 12.20 -24.77 -6.47
C LYS A 115 12.11 -25.91 -7.49
N GLN A 116 11.09 -25.90 -8.34
CA GLN A 116 10.96 -26.88 -9.43
C GLN A 116 12.02 -26.66 -10.51
N ALA A 117 12.32 -25.40 -10.85
CA ALA A 117 13.37 -25.05 -11.79
C ALA A 117 14.74 -25.47 -11.25
N GLU A 118 15.04 -25.18 -9.99
CA GLU A 118 16.30 -25.58 -9.36
C GLU A 118 16.54 -27.10 -9.43
N ASN A 119 15.52 -27.91 -9.16
CA ASN A 119 15.65 -29.36 -9.17
C ASN A 119 15.64 -29.99 -10.57
N THR A 120 14.90 -29.42 -11.53
CA THR A 120 14.64 -30.10 -12.82
C THR A 120 15.42 -29.50 -13.98
N PHE A 121 15.60 -28.17 -13.99
CA PHE A 121 16.23 -27.45 -15.09
C PHE A 121 17.73 -27.77 -15.17
N TRP A 122 18.41 -27.70 -14.03
CA TRP A 122 19.87 -27.88 -13.95
C TRP A 122 20.33 -29.34 -14.04
N GLU A 123 19.45 -30.31 -13.81
CA GLU A 123 19.75 -31.75 -13.97
C GLU A 123 19.67 -32.23 -15.42
N SER A 124 19.07 -31.43 -16.31
CA SER A 124 18.86 -31.82 -17.70
C SER A 124 20.13 -31.69 -18.56
N SER A 125 20.28 -32.57 -19.54
CA SER A 125 21.46 -32.62 -20.42
C SER A 125 21.47 -31.58 -21.54
N SER A 126 20.35 -30.88 -21.77
CA SER A 126 20.23 -29.87 -22.83
C SER A 126 19.20 -28.80 -22.46
N LEU A 127 19.47 -27.55 -22.82
CA LEU A 127 18.62 -26.39 -22.52
C LEU A 127 17.20 -26.46 -23.11
N ASP A 128 17.04 -27.06 -24.30
CA ASP A 128 15.72 -27.22 -24.92
C ASP A 128 14.87 -28.20 -24.07
N ASN A 129 15.39 -29.38 -23.71
CA ASN A 129 14.73 -30.32 -22.79
C ASN A 129 14.51 -29.72 -21.39
N ALA A 130 15.48 -28.94 -20.88
CA ALA A 130 15.37 -28.23 -19.59
C ALA A 130 14.12 -27.35 -19.54
N THR A 131 13.85 -26.65 -20.64
CA THR A 131 12.76 -25.70 -20.79
C THR A 131 11.42 -26.40 -20.96
N GLU A 132 11.39 -27.51 -21.70
CA GLU A 132 10.18 -28.34 -21.89
C GLU A 132 9.70 -29.00 -20.60
N ASN A 133 10.62 -29.38 -19.72
CA ASN A 133 10.32 -29.96 -18.41
C ASN A 133 9.75 -28.95 -17.39
N LEU A 134 9.79 -27.64 -17.70
CA LEU A 134 9.16 -26.61 -16.88
C LEU A 134 7.70 -26.40 -17.29
N ASP A 135 6.86 -26.09 -16.31
CA ASP A 135 5.46 -25.69 -16.54
C ASP A 135 5.36 -24.53 -17.56
N GLU A 136 4.40 -24.60 -18.48
CA GLU A 136 4.21 -23.59 -19.54
C GLU A 136 3.92 -22.20 -18.93
N ALA A 137 3.22 -22.18 -17.79
CA ALA A 137 2.94 -20.95 -17.04
C ALA A 137 4.10 -20.54 -16.10
N SER A 138 5.28 -21.14 -16.22
CA SER A 138 6.45 -20.82 -15.40
C SER A 138 7.16 -19.55 -15.85
N VAL A 139 7.40 -18.68 -14.89
CA VAL A 139 8.21 -17.47 -15.07
C VAL A 139 9.65 -17.81 -15.47
N TYR A 140 10.18 -18.91 -14.94
CA TYR A 140 11.53 -19.41 -15.24
C TYR A 140 11.62 -19.96 -16.66
N ARG A 141 10.58 -20.65 -17.12
CA ARG A 141 10.47 -21.11 -18.51
C ARG A 141 10.45 -19.92 -19.48
N PHE A 142 9.67 -18.88 -19.17
CA PHE A 142 9.65 -17.67 -19.99
C PHE A 142 11.04 -17.03 -20.13
N ILE A 143 11.84 -16.97 -19.05
CA ILE A 143 13.21 -16.45 -19.10
C ILE A 143 14.10 -17.38 -19.94
N ALA A 144 14.03 -18.69 -19.71
CA ALA A 144 14.80 -19.69 -20.46
C ALA A 144 14.53 -19.61 -21.96
N GLU A 145 13.25 -19.60 -22.37
CA GLU A 145 12.85 -19.47 -23.78
C GLU A 145 13.35 -18.18 -24.42
N LYS A 146 13.29 -17.05 -23.69
CA LYS A 146 13.79 -15.76 -24.20
C LYS A 146 15.31 -15.75 -24.32
N GLY A 147 16.03 -16.35 -23.37
CA GLY A 147 17.48 -16.53 -23.42
C GLY A 147 17.89 -17.40 -24.61
N ILE A 148 17.34 -18.60 -24.74
CA ILE A 148 17.64 -19.54 -25.84
C ILE A 148 17.24 -18.95 -27.20
N LYS A 149 16.09 -18.27 -27.29
CA LYS A 149 15.68 -17.61 -28.54
C LYS A 149 16.59 -16.44 -28.91
N SER A 150 17.26 -15.81 -27.94
CA SER A 150 18.19 -14.71 -28.22
C SER A 150 19.48 -15.19 -28.88
N THR A 151 19.95 -16.40 -28.55
CA THR A 151 21.15 -16.98 -29.19
C THR A 151 20.89 -17.35 -30.64
N LYS A 152 19.71 -17.91 -30.94
CA LYS A 152 19.29 -18.28 -32.32
C LYS A 152 19.04 -17.09 -33.25
N ASN A 153 18.70 -15.92 -32.70
CA ASN A 153 18.35 -14.71 -33.49
C ASN A 153 19.44 -13.62 -33.48
N HIS A 154 20.63 -13.94 -33.01
CA HIS A 154 21.78 -13.05 -33.10
C HIS A 154 22.29 -13.03 -34.56
N GLY A 155 22.44 -11.84 -35.17
CA GLY A 155 22.98 -11.70 -36.54
C GLY A 155 22.04 -11.15 -37.63
N GLY A 156 20.89 -10.55 -37.29
CA GLY A 156 20.10 -9.77 -38.27
C GLY A 156 20.68 -8.36 -38.49
N ASN A 157 20.71 -7.87 -39.75
CA ASN A 157 21.38 -6.65 -40.30
C ASN A 157 21.45 -5.35 -39.47
N LEU A 158 20.70 -5.18 -38.38
CA LEU A 158 20.80 -4.02 -37.46
C LEU A 158 21.44 -4.37 -36.10
N LEU A 159 21.37 -5.63 -35.68
CA LEU A 159 21.78 -6.14 -34.38
C LEU A 159 23.20 -6.72 -34.38
N GLU A 160 23.79 -6.95 -35.56
CA GLU A 160 25.17 -7.42 -35.75
C GLU A 160 26.22 -6.47 -35.15
N ARG A 161 25.86 -5.22 -34.84
CA ARG A 161 26.74 -4.25 -34.17
C ARG A 161 26.85 -4.46 -32.66
N ILE A 162 25.98 -5.26 -32.07
CA ILE A 162 25.97 -5.54 -30.63
C ILE A 162 26.67 -6.87 -30.43
N ASP A 163 27.60 -6.93 -29.48
CA ASP A 163 28.28 -8.16 -29.08
C ASP A 163 27.29 -9.23 -28.57
N PHE A 164 27.59 -10.51 -28.81
CA PHE A 164 26.72 -11.63 -28.47
C PHE A 164 26.36 -11.68 -26.99
N ASN A 165 27.36 -11.57 -26.11
CA ASN A 165 27.17 -11.56 -24.66
C ASN A 165 26.24 -10.40 -24.24
N THR A 166 26.48 -9.21 -24.80
CA THR A 166 25.63 -8.05 -24.55
C THR A 166 24.20 -8.27 -25.00
N TRP A 167 24.00 -8.88 -26.17
CA TRP A 167 22.67 -9.18 -26.73
C TRP A 167 21.86 -10.16 -25.89
N VAL A 168 22.50 -11.25 -25.43
CA VAL A 168 21.86 -12.26 -24.56
C VAL A 168 21.54 -11.64 -23.20
N THR A 169 22.46 -10.87 -22.62
CA THR A 169 22.25 -10.14 -21.36
C THR A 169 21.01 -9.23 -21.44
N ILE A 170 20.90 -8.41 -22.49
CA ILE A 170 19.76 -7.52 -22.69
C ILE A 170 18.45 -8.32 -22.86
N SER A 171 18.50 -9.45 -23.56
CA SER A 171 17.31 -10.29 -23.80
C SER A 171 16.77 -10.91 -22.52
N ILE A 172 17.65 -11.44 -21.66
CA ILE A 172 17.31 -11.98 -20.33
C ILE A 172 16.82 -10.86 -19.41
N SER A 173 17.53 -9.73 -19.37
CA SER A 173 17.16 -8.57 -18.55
C SER A 173 15.76 -8.04 -18.92
N ARG A 174 15.45 -7.91 -20.21
CA ARG A 174 14.09 -7.55 -20.68
C ARG A 174 13.02 -8.54 -20.23
N ALA A 175 13.34 -9.84 -20.19
CA ALA A 175 12.41 -10.85 -19.71
C ALA A 175 12.16 -10.68 -18.19
N ILE A 176 13.21 -10.46 -17.41
CA ILE A 176 13.15 -10.18 -15.97
C ILE A 176 12.38 -8.90 -15.68
N ASP A 177 12.61 -7.83 -16.43
CA ASP A 177 11.91 -6.55 -16.27
C ASP A 177 10.41 -6.68 -16.54
N LYS A 178 10.03 -7.48 -17.54
CA LYS A 178 8.63 -7.80 -17.79
C LYS A 178 8.01 -8.47 -16.57
N ILE A 179 8.69 -9.44 -15.96
CA ILE A 179 8.22 -10.12 -14.75
C ILE A 179 8.10 -9.14 -13.59
N GLN A 180 9.10 -8.28 -13.38
CA GLN A 180 9.08 -7.24 -12.35
C GLN A 180 7.87 -6.32 -12.49
N ASN A 181 7.56 -5.88 -13.71
CA ASN A 181 6.41 -5.03 -13.99
C ASN A 181 5.09 -5.74 -13.66
N HIS A 182 4.98 -7.02 -14.01
CA HIS A 182 3.81 -7.83 -13.67
C HIS A 182 3.66 -8.02 -12.14
N LEU A 183 4.76 -8.21 -11.40
CA LEU A 183 4.74 -8.33 -9.94
C LEU A 183 4.38 -7.00 -9.26
N SER A 184 4.83 -5.89 -9.82
CA SER A 184 4.63 -4.53 -9.29
C SER A 184 3.21 -4.00 -9.55
N GLY A 185 2.49 -4.56 -10.52
CA GLY A 185 1.10 -4.23 -10.79
C GLY A 185 0.22 -4.37 -9.53
N GLY A 186 -0.69 -3.41 -9.32
CA GLY A 186 -1.59 -3.37 -8.16
C GLY A 186 -0.98 -2.77 -6.88
N LEU A 187 0.36 -2.72 -6.73
CA LEU A 187 0.97 -2.09 -5.55
C LEU A 187 0.68 -0.60 -5.46
N ALA A 188 0.62 0.09 -6.60
CA ALA A 188 0.26 1.50 -6.67
C ALA A 188 -1.14 1.75 -6.09
N PHE A 189 -2.10 0.85 -6.35
CA PHE A 189 -3.44 0.95 -5.78
C PHE A 189 -3.42 0.85 -4.25
N LEU A 190 -2.70 -0.12 -3.67
CA LEU A 190 -2.58 -0.25 -2.22
C LEU A 190 -1.92 0.99 -1.60
N ALA A 191 -0.89 1.53 -2.26
CA ALA A 191 -0.21 2.75 -1.80
C ALA A 191 -1.17 3.96 -1.82
N THR A 192 -1.95 4.11 -2.89
CA THR A 192 -2.95 5.18 -3.00
C THR A 192 -4.07 5.00 -1.97
N VAL A 193 -4.64 3.81 -1.82
CA VAL A 193 -5.69 3.57 -0.81
C VAL A 193 -5.16 3.82 0.60
N GLY A 194 -3.96 3.32 0.90
CA GLY A 194 -3.32 3.52 2.21
C GLY A 194 -3.08 4.99 2.56
N SER A 195 -2.78 5.84 1.58
CA SER A 195 -2.57 7.27 1.82
C SER A 195 -3.85 8.10 1.73
N THR A 196 -4.84 7.70 0.94
CA THR A 196 -6.04 8.52 0.66
C THR A 196 -7.25 8.14 1.51
N ALA A 197 -7.43 6.87 1.90
CA ALA A 197 -8.59 6.41 2.67
C ALA A 197 -8.81 7.16 4.00
N PRO A 198 -7.77 7.54 4.79
CA PRO A 198 -7.98 8.35 5.99
C PRO A 198 -8.58 9.72 5.69
N PHE A 199 -8.15 10.35 4.59
CA PHE A 199 -8.67 11.65 4.17
C PHE A 199 -10.08 11.56 3.62
N VAL A 200 -10.44 10.46 2.95
CA VAL A 200 -11.83 10.19 2.54
C VAL A 200 -12.73 10.03 3.76
N GLY A 201 -12.28 9.32 4.80
CA GLY A 201 -13.01 9.20 6.07
C GLY A 201 -13.16 10.55 6.80
N LEU A 202 -12.08 11.35 6.83
CA LEU A 202 -12.09 12.70 7.40
C LEU A 202 -13.04 13.63 6.65
N PHE A 203 -13.04 13.60 5.32
CA PHE A 203 -14.00 14.35 4.50
C PHE A 203 -15.44 14.00 4.90
N GLY A 204 -15.71 12.70 5.07
CA GLY A 204 -16.98 12.20 5.59
C GLY A 204 -17.39 12.79 6.93
N THR A 205 -16.47 12.84 7.91
CA THR A 205 -16.75 13.48 9.21
C THR A 205 -17.08 14.96 9.07
N VAL A 206 -16.29 15.69 8.28
CA VAL A 206 -16.45 17.14 8.11
C VAL A 206 -17.80 17.45 7.49
N TRP A 207 -18.20 16.67 6.47
CA TRP A 207 -19.51 16.82 5.83
C TRP A 207 -20.66 16.50 6.79
N GLY A 208 -20.58 15.40 7.54
CA GLY A 208 -21.60 15.01 8.51
C GLY A 208 -21.82 16.07 9.60
N ILE A 209 -20.73 16.58 10.17
CA ILE A 209 -20.80 17.66 11.18
C ILE A 209 -21.36 18.95 10.56
N TYR A 210 -20.95 19.30 9.34
CA TYR A 210 -21.48 20.47 8.63
C TYR A 210 -23.01 20.38 8.43
N HIS A 211 -23.50 19.22 7.99
CA HIS A 211 -24.93 19.00 7.81
C HIS A 211 -25.70 19.09 9.13
N ALA A 212 -25.16 18.50 10.20
CA ALA A 212 -25.73 18.56 11.54
C ALA A 212 -25.85 20.00 12.05
N LEU A 213 -24.77 20.79 11.96
CA LEU A 213 -24.75 22.20 12.38
C LEU A 213 -25.70 23.06 11.56
N THR A 214 -25.83 22.80 10.26
CA THR A 214 -26.77 23.50 9.39
C THR A 214 -28.22 23.22 9.79
N ALA A 215 -28.57 21.97 10.10
CA ALA A 215 -29.90 21.59 10.56
C ALA A 215 -30.27 22.26 11.90
N ILE A 216 -29.32 22.37 12.82
CA ILE A 216 -29.49 23.08 14.10
C ILE A 216 -29.69 24.59 13.85
N GLY A 217 -28.88 25.17 12.98
CA GLY A 217 -28.98 26.60 12.61
C GLY A 217 -30.32 26.97 11.99
N VAL A 218 -30.89 26.09 11.16
CA VAL A 218 -32.21 26.30 10.54
C VAL A 218 -33.36 26.07 11.54
N SER A 219 -33.24 25.08 12.42
CA SER A 219 -34.29 24.75 13.40
C SER A 219 -34.33 25.71 14.60
N GLY A 220 -33.24 26.43 14.88
CA GLY A 220 -33.15 27.39 15.99
C GLY A 220 -33.14 26.75 17.39
N GLN A 221 -33.19 25.41 17.48
CA GLN A 221 -33.14 24.67 18.74
C GLN A 221 -31.84 23.89 18.84
N ALA A 222 -30.93 24.37 19.69
CA ALA A 222 -29.73 23.63 20.06
C ALA A 222 -30.03 22.73 21.26
N SER A 223 -30.43 21.47 21.02
CA SER A 223 -30.47 20.43 22.05
C SER A 223 -29.44 19.33 21.75
N ILE A 224 -28.79 18.80 22.79
CA ILE A 224 -27.79 17.73 22.66
C ILE A 224 -28.35 16.52 21.90
N ASP A 225 -29.61 16.17 22.15
CA ASP A 225 -30.27 15.03 21.50
C ASP A 225 -30.35 15.18 19.97
N LYS A 226 -30.40 16.41 19.46
CA LYS A 226 -30.41 16.69 18.01
C LYS A 226 -29.02 16.68 17.38
N VAL A 227 -27.96 16.83 18.18
CA VAL A 227 -26.57 16.89 17.68
C VAL A 227 -25.86 15.55 17.83
N ALA A 228 -26.17 14.79 18.89
CA ALA A 228 -25.44 13.59 19.27
C ALA A 228 -25.45 12.50 18.18
N GLY A 229 -26.58 12.28 17.52
CA GLY A 229 -26.70 11.28 16.45
C GLY A 229 -25.85 11.60 15.23
N PRO A 230 -26.10 12.72 14.53
CA PRO A 230 -25.35 13.07 13.32
C PRO A 230 -23.83 13.19 13.55
N VAL A 231 -23.40 13.64 14.73
CA VAL A 231 -21.98 13.70 15.08
C VAL A 231 -21.39 12.32 15.33
N GLY A 232 -22.12 11.42 16.00
CA GLY A 232 -21.69 10.03 16.19
C GLY A 232 -21.55 9.29 14.85
N GLU A 233 -22.52 9.45 13.96
CA GLU A 233 -22.48 8.90 12.60
C GLU A 233 -21.28 9.41 11.80
N ALA A 234 -21.00 10.71 11.87
CA ALA A 234 -19.83 11.30 11.25
C ALA A 234 -18.54 10.60 11.72
N LEU A 235 -18.34 10.41 13.03
CA LEU A 235 -17.14 9.78 13.60
C LEU A 235 -16.90 8.34 13.11
N ILE A 236 -17.97 7.58 12.86
CA ILE A 236 -17.88 6.23 12.29
C ILE A 236 -17.21 6.27 10.92
N MET A 237 -17.44 7.30 10.12
CA MET A 237 -16.86 7.42 8.78
C MET A 237 -15.32 7.54 8.80
N THR A 238 -14.76 8.24 9.79
CA THR A 238 -13.31 8.28 10.00
C THR A 238 -12.77 6.94 10.50
N ALA A 239 -13.49 6.28 11.41
CA ALA A 239 -13.11 4.95 11.87
C ALA A 239 -13.04 3.94 10.70
N ILE A 240 -14.01 3.98 9.78
CA ILE A 240 -13.99 3.16 8.56
C ILE A 240 -12.82 3.55 7.65
N GLY A 241 -12.55 4.85 7.46
CA GLY A 241 -11.41 5.31 6.68
C GLY A 241 -10.08 4.73 7.17
N LEU A 242 -9.88 4.72 8.49
CA LEU A 242 -8.70 4.10 9.12
C LEU A 242 -8.71 2.57 8.99
N ALA A 243 -9.86 1.92 9.17
CA ALA A 243 -10.00 0.48 9.02
C ALA A 243 -9.69 -0.01 7.60
N VAL A 244 -9.92 0.83 6.57
CA VAL A 244 -9.53 0.56 5.18
C VAL A 244 -8.05 0.86 4.92
N ALA A 245 -7.52 1.95 5.50
CA ALA A 245 -6.14 2.38 5.27
C ALA A 245 -5.10 1.43 5.87
N VAL A 246 -5.31 0.95 7.10
CA VAL A 246 -4.33 0.16 7.84
C VAL A 246 -3.96 -1.14 7.11
N PRO A 247 -4.92 -1.98 6.67
CA PRO A 247 -4.61 -3.18 5.89
C PRO A 247 -3.91 -2.85 4.57
N ALA A 248 -4.28 -1.76 3.90
CA ALA A 248 -3.68 -1.37 2.62
C ALA A 248 -2.18 -1.03 2.77
N VAL A 249 -1.82 -0.24 3.79
CA VAL A 249 -0.42 0.13 4.06
C VAL A 249 0.40 -1.09 4.49
N LEU A 250 -0.14 -1.93 5.38
CA LEU A 250 0.55 -3.16 5.81
C LEU A 250 0.73 -4.14 4.65
N GLY A 251 -0.32 -4.33 3.85
CA GLY A 251 -0.30 -5.16 2.64
C GLY A 251 0.75 -4.65 1.65
N TYR A 252 0.79 -3.35 1.37
CA TYR A 252 1.77 -2.75 0.46
C TYR A 252 3.21 -3.05 0.90
N ASN A 253 3.53 -2.78 2.16
CA ASN A 253 4.87 -2.98 2.71
C ASN A 253 5.29 -4.46 2.70
N TRP A 254 4.39 -5.33 3.12
CA TRP A 254 4.63 -6.77 3.15
C TRP A 254 4.85 -7.34 1.75
N LEU A 255 3.99 -6.96 0.80
CA LEU A 255 4.00 -7.47 -0.56
C LEU A 255 5.19 -6.95 -1.36
N THR A 256 5.63 -5.71 -1.10
CA THR A 256 6.84 -5.12 -1.68
C THR A 256 8.10 -5.84 -1.21
N ARG A 257 8.20 -6.12 0.10
CA ARG A 257 9.32 -6.91 0.64
C ARG A 257 9.36 -8.31 0.03
N ARG A 258 8.20 -8.94 -0.14
CA ARG A 258 8.06 -10.28 -0.72
C ARG A 258 8.38 -10.29 -2.21
N ASN A 259 7.97 -9.27 -2.96
CA ASN A 259 8.39 -9.05 -4.36
C ASN A 259 9.90 -8.96 -4.49
N LYS A 260 10.58 -8.24 -3.59
CA LYS A 260 12.05 -8.14 -3.62
C LYS A 260 12.72 -9.52 -3.51
N ALA A 261 12.27 -10.34 -2.57
CA ALA A 261 12.80 -11.70 -2.39
C ALA A 261 12.57 -12.59 -3.62
N VAL A 262 11.35 -12.57 -4.19
CA VAL A 262 11.06 -13.33 -5.42
C VAL A 262 11.91 -12.85 -6.60
N MET A 263 12.09 -11.54 -6.74
CA MET A 263 12.89 -10.97 -7.83
C MET A 263 14.39 -11.26 -7.67
N GLU A 264 14.87 -11.52 -6.47
CA GLU A 264 16.23 -11.99 -6.24
C GLU A 264 16.41 -13.41 -6.80
N GLU A 265 15.52 -14.34 -6.45
CA GLU A 265 15.51 -15.71 -6.99
C GLU A 265 15.44 -15.72 -8.54
N VAL A 266 14.58 -14.86 -9.11
CA VAL A 266 14.43 -14.71 -10.57
C VAL A 266 15.70 -14.16 -11.24
N ARG A 267 16.37 -13.18 -10.62
CA ARG A 267 17.61 -12.62 -11.16
C ARG A 267 18.78 -13.59 -11.07
N THR A 268 18.89 -14.35 -9.99
CA THR A 268 19.90 -15.39 -9.84
C THR A 268 19.76 -16.41 -10.97
N PHE A 269 18.56 -16.94 -11.20
CA PHE A 269 18.30 -17.85 -12.32
C PHE A 269 18.68 -17.25 -13.68
N GLY A 270 18.36 -15.97 -13.92
CA GLY A 270 18.74 -15.29 -15.16
C GLY A 270 20.26 -15.18 -15.36
N SER A 271 21.00 -14.91 -14.28
CA SER A 271 22.46 -14.85 -14.30
C SER A 271 23.09 -16.22 -14.56
N ASP A 272 22.56 -17.28 -13.92
CA ASP A 272 23.04 -18.65 -14.11
C ASP A 272 22.76 -19.11 -15.54
N LEU A 273 21.56 -18.83 -16.06
CA LEU A 273 21.20 -19.11 -17.45
C LEU A 273 22.12 -18.38 -18.42
N HIS A 274 22.43 -17.11 -18.15
CA HIS A 274 23.35 -16.33 -18.97
C HIS A 274 24.75 -16.98 -19.01
N ALA A 275 25.26 -17.43 -17.85
CA ALA A 275 26.55 -18.12 -17.78
C ALA A 275 26.55 -19.43 -18.58
N VAL A 276 25.46 -20.21 -18.53
CA VAL A 276 25.32 -21.46 -19.31
C VAL A 276 25.20 -21.20 -20.81
N LEU A 277 24.45 -20.18 -21.22
CA LEU A 277 24.30 -19.83 -22.64
C LEU A 277 25.62 -19.37 -23.26
N LEU A 278 26.47 -18.68 -22.49
CA LEU A 278 27.78 -18.23 -22.94
C LEU A 278 28.84 -19.34 -22.89
N SER A 279 28.78 -20.23 -21.87
CA SER A 279 29.72 -21.34 -21.76
C SER A 279 29.47 -22.43 -22.81
N GLY A 280 28.22 -22.60 -23.24
CA GLY A 280 27.82 -23.52 -24.31
C GLY A 280 28.48 -23.23 -25.67
N GLU A 281 28.94 -22.01 -25.93
CA GLU A 281 29.69 -21.65 -27.15
C GLU A 281 31.16 -22.09 -27.13
N ILE A 282 31.74 -22.49 -25.99
CA ILE A 282 33.13 -23.00 -25.98
C ILE A 282 33.22 -24.43 -26.56
N THR A 283 32.09 -25.10 -26.83
CA THR A 283 32.05 -26.44 -27.45
C THR A 283 31.44 -26.45 -28.86
N THR A 284 31.41 -25.33 -29.57
CA THR A 284 31.17 -25.36 -31.03
C THR A 284 32.50 -25.55 -31.74
N ASN A 285 32.86 -26.83 -31.96
CA ASN A 285 33.72 -27.35 -33.03
C ASN A 285 34.64 -26.32 -33.73
N ASN A 286 35.86 -26.18 -33.24
CA ASN A 286 36.99 -25.86 -34.11
C ASN A 286 37.95 -27.06 -34.09
N PRO A 287 37.85 -28.01 -35.04
CA PRO A 287 39.02 -28.81 -35.36
C PRO A 287 40.03 -27.86 -36.02
N VAL A 288 40.83 -27.17 -35.19
CA VAL A 288 42.08 -26.59 -35.69
C VAL A 288 42.86 -27.76 -36.23
N ASN A 289 42.85 -27.85 -37.56
CA ASN A 289 43.57 -28.80 -38.37
C ASN A 289 45.03 -28.86 -37.91
N ARG A 290 45.34 -29.78 -37.00
CA ARG A 290 46.68 -30.36 -36.91
C ARG A 290 46.78 -31.33 -38.07
N ASP A 291 47.20 -30.82 -39.22
CA ASP A 291 48.31 -31.35 -40.01
C ASP A 291 48.30 -30.81 -41.46
N VAL A 292 49.53 -30.78 -42.00
CA VAL A 292 49.98 -30.49 -43.39
C VAL A 292 50.14 -28.98 -43.69
N LYS A 293 51.34 -28.42 -43.81
CA LYS A 293 52.59 -28.91 -44.45
C LYS A 293 53.84 -28.32 -43.79
#